data_AF-A0A429NI81-F1
#
_entry.id   AF-A0A429NI81-F1
#
_cell.length_a   1.000
_cell.length_b   1.000
_cell.length_c   1.000
_cell.angle_alpha   90.00
_cell.angle_beta   90.00
_cell.angle_gamma   90.00
#
_symmetry.space_group_name_H-M   'P 1'
#
loop_
_entity.id
_entity.type
_entity.pdbx_description
1 polymer ?
#
loop_
_entity_poly.entity_id
_entity_poly.type
_entity_poly.pdbx_seq_one_letter_code
_entity_poly.pdbx_strand_id
1 'polypeptide(L)'
;MRGRKRHARAAEPLPLDLCDLCGVTLPPERTVSTYVPDSSAALPGRDAYDGLRLLTACCEQHLTALREQYRARPFVQEELWAAKIERELNAGTPVLTMTQLGCRTGLHEPEIRRAIAWHNAHLPPRP
;
A
#
# COMPACT_ATOMS: atom_id res chain seq x y z
N MET A 1 10.44 -40.04 38.53
CA MET A 1 9.49 -39.84 37.41
C MET A 1 9.25 -38.35 37.23
N ARG A 2 9.77 -37.72 36.16
CA ARG A 2 9.50 -36.30 35.85
C ARG A 2 8.71 -36.27 34.54
N GLY A 3 7.42 -35.95 34.64
CA GLY A 3 6.51 -35.89 33.50
C GLY A 3 6.91 -34.79 32.52
N ARG A 4 7.08 -35.16 31.25
CA ARG A 4 7.17 -34.22 30.13
C ARG A 4 5.83 -33.50 29.99
N LYS A 5 5.77 -32.22 30.37
CA LYS A 5 4.68 -31.34 29.95
C LYS A 5 4.78 -31.17 28.43
N ARG A 6 3.87 -31.81 27.68
CA ARG A 6 3.64 -31.48 26.27
C ARG A 6 3.08 -30.07 26.24
N HIS A 7 3.90 -29.10 25.83
CA HIS A 7 3.40 -27.80 25.43
C HIS A 7 2.47 -28.03 24.24
N ALA A 8 1.17 -27.91 24.46
CA ALA A 8 0.21 -27.82 23.37
C ALA A 8 0.60 -26.58 22.56
N ARG A 9 1.03 -26.80 21.31
CA ARG A 9 1.30 -25.72 20.36
C ARG A 9 0.00 -24.92 20.25
N ALA A 10 0.02 -23.65 20.65
CA ALA A 10 -1.07 -22.74 20.33
C ALA A 10 -1.27 -22.77 18.82
N ALA A 11 -2.52 -22.90 18.36
CA ALA A 11 -2.82 -22.84 16.94
C ALA A 11 -2.34 -21.48 16.42
N GLU A 12 -1.45 -21.48 15.41
CA GLU A 12 -1.06 -20.26 14.73
C GLU A 12 -2.32 -19.61 14.14
N PRO A 13 -2.49 -18.28 14.28
CA PRO A 13 -3.59 -17.57 13.64
C PRO A 13 -3.56 -17.86 12.15
N LEU A 14 -4.66 -18.36 11.59
CA LEU A 14 -4.77 -18.47 10.15
C LEU A 14 -4.68 -17.06 9.56
N PRO A 15 -3.87 -16.84 8.52
CA PRO A 15 -3.89 -15.58 7.81
C PRO A 15 -5.31 -15.36 7.28
N LEU A 16 -5.86 -14.18 7.51
CA LEU A 16 -7.16 -13.77 6.99
C LEU A 16 -6.94 -12.54 6.12
N ASP A 17 -7.57 -12.57 4.95
CA ASP A 17 -7.66 -11.43 4.05
C ASP A 17 -8.98 -10.71 4.26
N LEU A 18 -8.99 -9.41 3.96
CA LEU A 18 -10.16 -8.55 4.05
C LEU A 18 -10.70 -8.31 2.64
N CYS A 19 -12.03 -8.39 2.47
CA CYS A 19 -12.66 -7.85 1.27
C CYS A 19 -12.66 -6.32 1.34
N ASP A 20 -11.99 -5.68 0.39
CA ASP A 20 -11.86 -4.21 0.34
C ASP A 20 -13.18 -3.48 0.09
N LEU A 21 -14.23 -4.20 -0.37
CA LEU A 21 -15.55 -3.62 -0.61
C LEU A 21 -16.48 -3.71 0.60
N CYS A 22 -16.62 -4.90 1.21
CA CYS A 22 -17.61 -5.13 2.27
C CYS A 22 -17.00 -5.39 3.65
N GLY A 23 -15.67 -5.48 3.76
CA GLY A 23 -14.97 -5.68 5.04
C GLY A 23 -15.12 -7.08 5.64
N VAL A 24 -15.63 -8.06 4.90
CA VAL A 24 -15.65 -9.45 5.39
C VAL A 24 -14.24 -10.03 5.42
N THR A 25 -13.88 -10.70 6.51
CA THR A 25 -12.61 -11.43 6.63
C THR A 25 -12.77 -12.88 6.17
N LEU A 26 -11.84 -13.35 5.35
CA LEU A 26 -11.92 -14.64 4.67
C LEU A 26 -10.53 -15.29 4.73
N PRO A 27 -10.43 -16.62 4.71
CA PRO A 27 -9.15 -17.24 4.46
C PRO A 27 -8.71 -16.99 2.99
N PRO A 28 -7.40 -16.86 2.70
CA PRO A 28 -6.88 -16.45 1.39
C PRO A 28 -7.39 -17.28 0.21
N GLU A 29 -7.58 -18.59 0.40
CA GLU A 29 -8.07 -19.50 -0.63
C GLU A 29 -9.53 -19.24 -1.05
N ARG A 30 -10.26 -18.40 -0.30
CA ARG A 30 -11.63 -17.97 -0.61
C ARG A 30 -11.69 -16.53 -1.10
N THR A 31 -10.56 -15.93 -1.42
CA THR A 31 -10.50 -14.58 -1.97
C THR A 31 -10.18 -14.60 -3.46
N VAL A 32 -10.64 -13.56 -4.13
CA VAL A 32 -10.22 -13.22 -5.49
C VAL A 32 -9.51 -11.88 -5.45
N SER A 33 -8.39 -11.76 -6.16
CA SER A 33 -7.55 -10.56 -6.11
C SER A 33 -7.07 -10.12 -7.49
N THR A 34 -6.79 -8.83 -7.62
CA THR A 34 -6.22 -8.26 -8.85
C THR A 34 -5.41 -7.01 -8.54
N TYR A 35 -4.51 -6.63 -9.45
CA TYR A 35 -3.81 -5.35 -9.38
C TYR A 35 -4.52 -4.31 -10.25
N VAL A 36 -4.67 -3.10 -9.72
CA VAL A 36 -5.21 -1.94 -10.45
C VAL A 36 -4.26 -0.75 -10.39
N PRO A 37 -4.21 0.09 -11.44
CA PRO A 37 -3.50 1.35 -11.38
C PRO A 37 -4.04 2.26 -10.27
N ASP A 38 -3.16 2.70 -9.40
CA ASP A 38 -3.45 3.64 -8.33
C ASP A 38 -2.19 4.43 -7.97
N SER A 39 -2.17 5.72 -8.30
CA SER A 39 -1.03 6.58 -8.01
C SER A 39 -0.79 6.82 -6.51
N SER A 40 -1.71 6.50 -5.62
CA SER A 40 -1.46 6.55 -4.17
C SER A 40 -0.74 5.29 -3.62
N ALA A 41 -0.56 4.26 -4.45
CA ALA A 41 -0.01 2.99 -4.01
C ALA A 41 1.53 2.98 -4.04
N ALA A 42 2.16 3.09 -2.87
CA ALA A 42 3.60 2.89 -2.67
C ALA A 42 3.84 2.06 -1.40
N LEU A 43 3.90 0.73 -1.54
CA LEU A 43 4.00 -0.20 -0.40
C LEU A 43 5.47 -0.43 0.02
N PRO A 44 5.79 -0.42 1.33
CA PRO A 44 7.12 -0.78 1.83
C PRO A 44 7.59 -2.15 1.32
N GLY A 45 8.81 -2.20 0.76
CA GLY A 45 9.43 -3.43 0.30
C GLY A 45 8.82 -4.03 -0.97
N ARG A 46 8.01 -3.27 -1.72
CA ARG A 46 7.34 -3.72 -2.95
C ARG A 46 7.44 -2.71 -4.09
N ASP A 47 8.63 -2.14 -4.30
CA ASP A 47 8.86 -1.09 -5.30
C ASP A 47 8.44 -1.46 -6.73
N ALA A 48 8.52 -2.75 -7.09
CA ALA A 48 8.06 -3.26 -8.40
C ALA A 48 6.53 -3.13 -8.60
N TYR A 49 5.78 -2.84 -7.54
CA TYR A 49 4.33 -2.64 -7.54
C TYR A 49 3.96 -1.19 -7.21
N ASP A 50 4.91 -0.26 -7.22
CA ASP A 50 4.60 1.17 -7.09
C ASP A 50 3.62 1.58 -8.22
N GLY A 51 2.52 2.23 -7.83
CA GLY A 51 1.42 2.57 -8.74
C GLY A 51 0.41 1.44 -8.95
N LEU A 52 0.57 0.29 -8.30
CA LEU A 52 -0.34 -0.84 -8.40
C LEU A 52 -0.90 -1.21 -7.02
N ARG A 53 -2.21 -1.02 -6.85
CA ARG A 53 -2.90 -1.51 -5.65
C ARG A 53 -3.37 -2.93 -5.86
N LEU A 54 -3.01 -3.82 -4.93
CA LEU A 54 -3.65 -5.12 -4.81
C LEU A 54 -5.04 -4.93 -4.19
N LEU A 55 -6.07 -5.33 -4.92
CA LEU A 55 -7.43 -5.42 -4.42
C LEU A 55 -7.75 -6.87 -4.09
N THR A 56 -8.46 -7.07 -2.99
CA THR A 56 -8.93 -8.37 -2.53
C THR A 56 -10.42 -8.34 -2.26
N ALA A 57 -11.14 -9.37 -2.71
CA ALA A 57 -12.58 -9.45 -2.58
C ALA A 57 -13.06 -10.87 -2.25
N CYS A 58 -14.25 -10.96 -1.64
CA CYS A 58 -14.88 -12.25 -1.33
C CYS A 58 -15.49 -12.96 -2.56
N CYS A 59 -15.67 -12.24 -3.67
CA CYS A 59 -16.25 -12.77 -4.91
C CYS A 59 -15.95 -11.85 -6.10
N GLU A 60 -16.13 -12.38 -7.30
CA GLU A 60 -15.91 -11.66 -8.57
C GLU A 60 -16.78 -10.41 -8.72
N GLN A 61 -18.00 -10.42 -8.18
CA GLN A 61 -18.89 -9.26 -8.23
C GLN A 61 -18.29 -8.07 -7.45
N HIS A 62 -17.76 -8.32 -6.25
CA HIS A 62 -17.11 -7.28 -5.46
C HIS A 62 -15.80 -6.82 -6.10
N LEU A 63 -15.02 -7.75 -6.66
CA LEU A 63 -13.80 -7.40 -7.38
C LEU A 63 -14.10 -6.52 -8.60
N THR A 64 -15.15 -6.84 -9.36
CA THR A 64 -15.59 -6.04 -10.52
C THR A 64 -16.00 -4.63 -10.10
N ALA A 65 -16.78 -4.50 -9.02
CA ALA A 65 -17.18 -3.19 -8.50
C ALA A 65 -15.97 -2.35 -8.09
N LEU A 66 -14.98 -2.95 -7.40
CA LEU A 66 -13.74 -2.25 -7.02
C LEU A 66 -12.94 -1.83 -8.27
N ARG A 67 -12.82 -2.69 -9.29
CA ARG A 67 -12.12 -2.33 -10.54
C ARG A 67 -12.74 -1.12 -11.23
N GLU A 68 -14.06 -1.00 -11.25
CA GLU A 68 -14.71 0.18 -11.82
C GLU A 68 -14.47 1.45 -11.00
N GLN A 69 -14.45 1.35 -9.67
CA GLN A 69 -14.09 2.47 -8.80
C GLN A 69 -12.69 3.00 -9.11
N TYR A 70 -11.70 2.10 -9.25
CA TYR A 70 -10.33 2.50 -9.56
C TYR A 70 -10.14 2.94 -11.02
N ARG A 71 -10.91 2.41 -11.98
CA ARG A 71 -10.89 2.89 -13.37
C ARG A 71 -11.30 4.36 -13.48
N ALA A 72 -12.24 4.80 -12.64
CA ALA A 72 -12.70 6.19 -12.62
C ALA A 72 -11.69 7.16 -11.98
N ARG A 73 -10.71 6.65 -11.22
CA ARG A 73 -9.72 7.47 -10.54
C ARG A 73 -8.57 7.83 -11.48
N PRO A 74 -8.24 9.12 -11.65
CA PRO A 74 -7.10 9.50 -12.49
C PRO A 74 -5.80 9.02 -11.86
N PHE A 75 -4.89 8.56 -12.70
CA PHE A 75 -3.53 8.24 -12.29
C PHE A 75 -2.65 9.49 -12.43
N VAL A 76 -2.18 10.02 -11.31
CA VAL A 76 -1.37 11.25 -11.27
C VAL A 76 0.07 10.90 -10.92
N GLN A 77 1.00 11.21 -11.82
CA GLN A 77 2.40 10.82 -11.65
C GLN A 77 3.03 11.45 -10.39
N GLU A 78 2.71 12.71 -10.12
CA GLU A 78 3.19 13.42 -8.93
C GLU A 78 2.62 12.86 -7.62
N GLU A 79 1.40 12.30 -7.65
CA GLU A 79 0.83 11.61 -6.48
C GLU A 79 1.64 10.34 -6.18
N LEU A 80 2.02 9.57 -7.20
CA LEU A 80 2.86 8.40 -7.00
C LEU A 80 4.23 8.77 -6.44
N TRP A 81 4.84 9.82 -6.99
CA TRP A 81 6.12 10.29 -6.46
C TRP A 81 5.98 10.77 -5.01
N ALA A 82 4.88 11.45 -4.66
CA ALA A 82 4.60 11.87 -3.30
C ALA A 82 4.42 10.67 -2.37
N ALA A 83 3.65 9.66 -2.76
CA ALA A 83 3.46 8.43 -1.99
C ALA A 83 4.78 7.68 -1.74
N LYS A 84 5.67 7.62 -2.75
CA LYS A 84 7.02 7.04 -2.59
C LYS A 84 7.87 7.82 -1.59
N ILE A 85 7.82 9.15 -1.63
CA ILE A 85 8.54 9.99 -0.65
C ILE A 85 7.98 9.77 0.75
N GLU A 86 6.66 9.79 0.91
CA GLU A 86 5.98 9.57 2.20
C GLU A 86 6.35 8.20 2.80
N ARG A 87 6.38 7.15 1.98
CA ARG A 87 6.86 5.82 2.39
C ARG A 87 8.27 5.89 3.01
N GLU A 88 9.22 6.56 2.35
CA GLU A 88 10.60 6.64 2.82
C GLU A 88 10.75 7.49 4.08
N LEU A 89 9.93 8.54 4.23
CA LEU A 89 9.90 9.36 5.44
C LEU A 89 9.29 8.59 6.62
N ASN A 90 8.26 7.77 6.37
CA ASN A 90 7.59 6.94 7.38
C ASN A 90 8.39 5.68 7.77
N ALA A 91 9.40 5.30 6.99
CA ALA A 91 10.27 4.15 7.28
C ALA A 91 11.26 4.37 8.46
N GLY A 92 11.19 5.52 9.14
CA GLY A 92 11.91 5.79 10.39
C GLY A 92 12.98 6.88 10.32
N THR A 93 13.21 7.49 9.15
CA THR A 93 14.05 8.70 9.04
C THR A 93 13.17 9.89 8.63
N PRO A 94 12.76 10.75 9.57
CA PRO A 94 11.76 11.80 9.30
C PRO A 94 12.30 12.97 8.46
N VAL A 95 13.62 13.05 8.27
CA VAL A 95 14.27 14.10 7.47
C VAL A 95 15.29 13.48 6.55
N LEU A 96 15.09 13.65 5.24
CA LEU A 96 15.97 13.16 4.19
C LEU A 96 16.42 14.32 3.30
N THR A 97 17.70 14.32 2.94
CA THR A 97 18.23 15.23 1.91
C THR A 97 17.70 14.86 0.52
N MET A 98 17.76 15.78 -0.44
CA MET A 98 17.37 15.52 -1.83
C MET A 98 18.10 14.32 -2.42
N THR A 99 19.41 14.20 -2.15
CA THR A 99 20.23 13.06 -2.60
C THR A 99 19.75 11.75 -1.99
N GLN A 100 19.45 11.73 -0.69
CA GLN A 100 18.95 10.52 -0.02
C GLN A 100 17.57 10.13 -0.54
N LEU A 101 16.68 11.10 -0.78
CA LEU A 101 15.38 10.84 -1.40
C LEU A 101 15.56 10.23 -2.79
N GLY A 102 16.44 10.78 -3.61
CA GLY A 102 16.73 10.23 -4.94
C GLY A 102 17.27 8.80 -4.88
N CYS A 103 18.24 8.52 -3.99
CA CYS A 103 18.78 7.17 -3.82
C CYS A 103 17.74 6.15 -3.36
N ARG A 104 16.81 6.52 -2.48
CA ARG A 104 15.82 5.59 -1.92
C ARG A 104 14.59 5.39 -2.80
N THR A 105 14.17 6.43 -3.51
CA THR A 105 12.96 6.40 -4.34
C THR A 105 13.24 6.15 -5.82
N GLY A 106 14.49 6.33 -6.27
CA GLY A 106 14.86 6.34 -7.69
C GLY A 106 14.40 7.59 -8.44
N LEU A 107 13.93 8.62 -7.73
CA LEU A 107 13.47 9.87 -8.33
C LEU A 107 14.62 10.86 -8.53
N HIS A 108 14.54 11.63 -9.62
CA HIS A 108 15.43 12.75 -9.87
C HIS A 108 14.93 14.02 -9.17
N GLU A 109 15.83 14.98 -8.96
CA GLU A 109 15.53 16.23 -8.26
C GLU A 109 14.27 16.98 -8.79
N PRO A 110 14.01 17.09 -10.11
CA PRO A 110 12.79 17.73 -10.60
C PRO A 110 11.51 16.96 -10.23
N GLU A 111 11.56 15.63 -10.19
CA GLU A 111 10.43 14.76 -9.84
C GLU A 111 10.12 14.89 -8.35
N ILE A 112 11.17 14.89 -7.51
CA ILE A 112 11.04 15.12 -6.06
C ILE A 112 10.40 16.49 -5.79
N ARG A 113 10.83 17.54 -6.49
CA ARG A 113 10.23 18.88 -6.34
C ARG A 113 8.75 18.90 -6.72
N ARG A 114 8.38 18.29 -7.84
CA ARG A 114 6.98 18.19 -8.30
C ARG A 114 6.12 17.38 -7.33
N ALA A 115 6.66 16.29 -6.79
CA ALA A 115 5.99 15.48 -5.78
C ALA A 115 5.68 16.27 -4.51
N ILE A 116 6.66 17.01 -3.98
CA ILE A 116 6.48 17.87 -2.80
C ILE A 116 5.45 18.98 -3.08
N ALA A 117 5.53 19.61 -4.25
CA ALA A 117 4.58 20.65 -4.64
C ALA A 117 3.14 20.10 -4.73
N TRP A 118 2.97 18.91 -5.33
CA TRP A 118 1.70 18.22 -5.40
C TRP A 118 1.18 17.87 -4.01
N HIS A 119 1.99 17.26 -3.14
CA HIS A 119 1.60 16.89 -1.79
C HIS A 119 1.13 18.12 -0.99
N ASN A 120 1.92 19.20 -1.02
CA ASN A 120 1.57 20.43 -0.30
C ASN A 120 0.27 21.09 -0.80
N ALA A 121 -0.02 20.99 -2.09
CA ALA A 121 -1.27 21.51 -2.67
C ALA A 121 -2.50 20.66 -2.29
N HIS A 122 -2.30 19.40 -1.89
CA HIS A 122 -3.37 18.45 -1.53
C HIS A 122 -3.42 18.14 -0.02
N LEU A 123 -2.59 18.79 0.79
CA LEU A 123 -2.73 18.75 2.24
C LEU A 123 -4.06 19.40 2.65
N PRO A 124 -4.81 18.81 3.60
CA PRO A 124 -5.94 19.51 4.19
C PRO A 124 -5.45 20.81 4.84
N PRO A 125 -6.25 21.90 4.81
CA PRO A 125 -5.90 23.12 5.51
C PRO A 125 -5.67 22.80 6.99
N ARG A 126 -4.58 23.31 7.55
CA ARG A 126 -4.32 23.22 8.99
C ARG A 126 -5.43 23.99 9.72
N PRO A 127 -6.07 23.41 10.75
CA PRO A 127 -7.02 24.14 11.60
C PRO A 127 -6.32 25.27 12.35
#